data_AF-A0A0F9SCL4-F1
#
_entry.id   AF-A0A0F9SCL4-F1
#
_cell.length_a   1.000
_cell.length_b   1.000
_cell.length_c   1.000
_cell.angle_alpha   90.00
_cell.angle_beta   90.00
_cell.angle_gamma   90.00
#
_symmetry.space_group_name_H-M   'P 1'
#
loop_
_entity.id
_entity.type
_entity.pdbx_description
1 polymer ?
#
loop_
_entity_poly.entity_id
_entity_poly.type
_entity_poly.pdbx_seq_one_letter_code
_entity_poly.pdbx_strand_id
1 'polypeptide(L)'
;MIRVAIIYSRTQDGRIPQEKHQRGTYGDFSKVVEEIQELQDAHEQSAKIMVLCELADLYGAIEAYVWKHYKLTMKDINLMSELTKKAFEDGTRISKQD
;
A
#
# COMPACT_ATOMS: atom_id res chain seq x y z
N MET A 1 25.00 -20.35 12.67
CA MET A 1 25.12 -19.23 13.64
C MET A 1 25.76 -17.97 13.03
N ILE A 2 25.56 -17.68 11.74
CA ILE A 2 25.96 -16.41 11.08
C ILE A 2 24.80 -15.99 10.16
N ARG A 3 23.60 -15.84 10.74
CA ARG A 3 22.36 -15.56 9.96
C ARG A 3 21.59 -14.34 10.45
N VAL A 4 22.18 -13.44 11.24
CA VAL A 4 21.52 -12.22 11.73
C VAL A 4 22.53 -11.11 12.13
N ALA A 5 23.65 -10.95 11.41
CA ALA A 5 24.70 -10.00 11.85
C ALA A 5 24.84 -8.72 11.01
N ILE A 6 24.22 -8.61 9.82
CA ILE A 6 24.63 -7.60 8.81
C ILE A 6 23.46 -6.84 8.15
N ILE A 7 22.20 -7.10 8.49
CA ILE A 7 21.07 -6.41 7.84
C ILE A 7 20.83 -5.07 8.56
N TYR A 8 21.61 -4.08 8.12
CA TYR A 8 21.58 -2.64 8.39
C TYR A 8 22.10 -2.16 9.75
N SER A 9 23.27 -1.53 9.68
CA SER A 9 23.88 -0.67 10.67
C SER A 9 22.83 0.22 11.35
N ARG A 10 22.51 -0.06 12.61
CA ARG A 10 21.74 0.86 13.44
C ARG A 10 22.45 2.21 13.41
N THR A 11 21.73 3.27 13.06
CA THR A 11 22.13 4.63 13.44
C THR A 11 22.29 4.67 14.97
N GLN A 12 23.11 5.57 15.50
CA GLN A 12 23.42 5.59 16.95
C GLN A 12 22.17 5.78 17.84
N ASP A 13 21.03 6.20 17.27
CA ASP A 13 19.73 6.37 17.94
C ASP A 13 18.73 5.22 17.69
N GLY A 14 19.14 4.15 17.01
CA GLY A 14 18.31 2.97 16.75
C GLY A 14 17.27 3.13 15.64
N ARG A 15 17.31 4.22 14.88
CA ARG A 15 16.42 4.42 13.73
C ARG A 15 16.91 3.67 12.50
N ILE A 16 15.96 3.11 11.76
CA ILE A 16 16.22 2.59 10.42
C ILE A 16 16.18 3.79 9.46
N PRO A 17 17.21 4.00 8.62
CA PRO A 17 17.16 5.05 7.61
C PRO A 17 15.99 4.78 6.67
N GLN A 18 15.04 5.71 6.58
CA GLN A 18 14.01 5.67 5.56
C GLN A 18 14.62 6.15 4.24
N GLU A 19 14.37 5.45 3.14
CA GLU A 19 14.71 6.00 1.84
C GLU A 19 13.84 7.23 1.57
N LYS A 20 14.44 8.22 0.89
CA LYS A 20 13.71 9.43 0.54
C LYS A 20 12.91 9.16 -0.73
N HIS A 21 11.62 8.90 -0.58
CA HIS A 21 10.70 8.76 -1.70
C HIS A 21 10.39 10.11 -2.37
N GLN A 22 10.06 10.06 -3.65
CA GLN A 22 9.57 11.22 -4.37
C GLN A 22 8.17 11.56 -3.87
N ARG A 23 7.98 12.81 -3.40
CA ARG A 23 6.67 13.29 -2.95
C ARG A 23 5.70 13.36 -4.12
N GLY A 24 4.63 12.59 -4.06
CA GLY A 24 3.50 12.61 -4.95
C GLY A 24 2.55 13.77 -4.67
N THR A 25 1.64 14.01 -5.61
CA THR A 25 0.63 15.07 -5.50
C THR A 25 -0.68 14.48 -4.98
N TYR A 26 -1.20 15.01 -3.87
CA TYR A 26 -2.44 14.52 -3.27
C TYR A 26 -3.61 14.56 -4.26
N GLY A 27 -4.32 13.43 -4.37
CA GLY A 27 -5.38 13.21 -5.34
C GLY A 27 -4.90 12.78 -6.73
N ASP A 28 -3.59 12.73 -7.01
CA ASP A 28 -3.03 12.13 -8.22
C ASP A 28 -2.47 10.74 -7.93
N PHE A 29 -2.36 9.92 -8.98
CA PHE A 29 -1.79 8.57 -8.87
C PHE A 29 -0.36 8.55 -8.31
N SER A 30 0.41 9.64 -8.50
CA SER A 30 1.75 9.78 -7.95
C SER A 30 1.79 9.67 -6.42
N LYS A 31 0.75 10.11 -5.71
CA LYS A 31 0.67 9.96 -4.25
C LYS A 31 0.42 8.52 -3.85
N VAL A 32 -0.43 7.79 -4.60
CA VAL A 32 -0.64 6.35 -4.38
C VAL A 32 0.68 5.57 -4.52
N VAL A 33 1.51 5.93 -5.50
CA VAL A 33 2.83 5.30 -5.69
C VAL A 33 3.78 5.59 -4.53
N GLU A 34 3.81 6.83 -4.02
CA GLU A 34 4.61 7.20 -2.83
C GLU A 34 4.24 6.31 -1.63
N GLU A 35 2.95 6.23 -1.27
CA GLU A 35 2.51 5.46 -0.09
C GLU A 35 2.77 3.96 -0.23
N ILE A 36 2.74 3.40 -1.45
CA ILE A 36 3.09 1.99 -1.69
C ILE A 36 4.58 1.74 -1.42
N GLN A 37 5.46 2.67 -1.82
CA GLN A 37 6.89 2.55 -1.59
C GLN A 37 7.21 2.67 -0.09
N GLU A 38 6.59 3.62 0.60
CA GLU A 38 6.72 3.77 2.06
C GLU A 38 6.20 2.53 2.81
N LEU A 39 5.06 1.96 2.38
CA LEU A 39 4.55 0.69 2.90
C LEU A 39 5.51 -0.48 2.67
N GLN A 40 6.14 -0.56 1.49
CA GLN A 40 7.11 -1.60 1.16
C GLN A 40 8.33 -1.50 2.09
N ASP A 41 8.90 -0.31 2.25
CA ASP A 41 9.99 -0.04 3.19
C ASP A 41 9.61 -0.46 4.62
N ALA A 42 8.43 -0.04 5.09
CA ALA A 42 7.94 -0.40 6.43
C ALA A 42 7.80 -1.93 6.62
N HIS A 43 7.36 -2.64 5.57
CA HIS A 43 7.23 -4.09 5.56
C HIS A 43 8.58 -4.80 5.60
N GLU A 44 9.54 -4.38 4.77
CA GLU A 44 10.89 -4.94 4.71
C GLU A 44 11.65 -4.72 6.03
N GLN A 45 11.38 -3.60 6.70
CA GLN A 45 11.90 -3.28 8.03
C GLN A 45 11.23 -4.08 9.16
N SER A 46 10.19 -4.88 8.86
CA SER A 46 9.35 -5.56 9.87
C SER A 46 8.75 -4.61 10.92
N ALA A 47 8.55 -3.34 10.54
CA ALA A 47 8.08 -2.27 11.43
C ALA A 47 6.55 -2.26 11.50
N LYS A 48 5.96 -3.18 12.28
CA LYS A 48 4.50 -3.43 12.31
C LYS A 48 3.63 -2.18 12.47
N ILE A 49 4.01 -1.25 13.35
CA ILE A 49 3.22 -0.03 13.57
C ILE A 49 3.31 0.89 12.35
N MET A 50 4.49 1.01 11.76
CA MET A 50 4.71 1.80 10.56
C MET A 50 3.90 1.23 9.39
N VAL A 51 3.90 -0.09 9.18
CA VAL A 51 3.05 -0.75 8.17
C VAL A 51 1.57 -0.34 8.32
N LEU A 52 1.05 -0.25 9.54
CA LEU A 52 -0.34 0.18 9.75
C LEU A 52 -0.56 1.66 9.45
N CYS A 53 0.43 2.52 9.72
CA CYS A 53 0.39 3.93 9.32
C CYS A 53 0.36 4.07 7.80
N GLU A 54 1.30 3.43 7.10
CA GLU A 54 1.39 3.53 5.64
C GLU A 54 0.16 2.90 4.94
N LEU A 55 -0.46 1.87 5.53
CA LEU A 55 -1.75 1.36 5.04
C LEU A 55 -2.89 2.38 5.18
N ALA A 56 -2.91 3.17 6.25
CA ALA A 56 -3.89 4.23 6.44
C ALA A 56 -3.66 5.39 5.46
N ASP A 57 -2.39 5.77 5.24
CA ASP A 57 -2.03 6.83 4.29
C ASP A 57 -2.30 6.39 2.84
N LEU A 58 -2.00 5.14 2.48
CA LEU A 58 -2.38 4.54 1.19
C LEU A 58 -3.90 4.56 0.98
N TYR A 59 -4.70 4.22 2.00
CA TYR A 59 -6.16 4.32 1.91
C TYR A 59 -6.59 5.75 1.59
N GLY A 60 -6.03 6.74 2.29
CA GLY A 60 -6.29 8.17 2.05
C GLY A 60 -5.88 8.64 0.65
N ALA A 61 -4.73 8.16 0.15
CA ALA A 61 -4.25 8.48 -1.20
C ALA A 61 -5.19 7.92 -2.29
N ILE A 62 -5.66 6.67 -2.12
CA ILE A 62 -6.62 6.04 -3.04
C ILE A 62 -7.95 6.79 -3.01
N GLU A 63 -8.47 7.10 -1.82
CA GLU A 63 -9.72 7.86 -1.66
C GLU A 63 -9.67 9.20 -2.41
N ALA A 64 -8.58 9.95 -2.22
CA ALA A 64 -8.37 11.23 -2.88
C ALA A 64 -8.32 11.10 -4.41
N TYR A 65 -7.60 10.09 -4.91
CA TYR A 65 -7.48 9.81 -6.35
C TYR A 65 -8.84 9.50 -6.97
N VAL A 66 -9.61 8.65 -6.32
CA VAL A 66 -10.92 8.19 -6.79
C VAL A 66 -11.91 9.36 -6.82
N TRP A 67 -11.92 10.17 -5.76
CA TRP A 67 -12.73 11.38 -5.70
C TRP A 67 -12.35 12.39 -6.80
N LYS A 68 -11.06 12.67 -6.96
CA LYS A 68 -10.58 13.67 -7.92
C LYS A 68 -10.96 13.29 -9.35
N HIS A 69 -10.68 12.06 -9.76
CA HIS A 69 -10.75 11.63 -11.16
C HIS A 69 -12.11 11.04 -11.57
N TYR A 70 -12.85 10.43 -10.64
CA TYR A 70 -14.09 9.70 -10.97
C TYR A 70 -15.33 10.24 -10.25
N LYS A 71 -15.16 11.12 -9.25
CA LYS A 71 -16.25 11.59 -8.38
C LYS A 71 -16.99 10.44 -7.68
N LEU A 72 -16.26 9.35 -7.44
CA LEU A 72 -16.72 8.18 -6.69
C LEU A 72 -16.11 8.18 -5.29
N THR A 73 -16.58 7.26 -4.46
CA THR A 73 -16.13 7.08 -3.07
C THR A 73 -15.52 5.69 -2.86
N MET A 74 -14.85 5.50 -1.73
CA MET A 74 -14.38 4.17 -1.33
C MET A 74 -15.50 3.14 -1.13
N LYS A 75 -16.75 3.59 -0.91
CA LYS A 75 -17.92 2.69 -0.88
C LYS A 75 -18.19 2.06 -2.25
N ASP A 76 -18.00 2.82 -3.32
CA ASP A 76 -18.18 2.33 -4.69
C ASP A 76 -17.10 1.30 -5.04
N ILE A 77 -15.85 1.54 -4.62
CA ILE A 77 -14.76 0.56 -4.75
C ILE A 77 -15.06 -0.70 -3.96
N ASN A 78 -15.50 -0.55 -2.71
CA ASN A 78 -15.85 -1.69 -1.86
C ASN A 78 -16.98 -2.53 -2.48
N LEU A 79 -18.00 -1.88 -3.04
CA LEU A 79 -19.06 -2.57 -3.77
C LEU A 79 -18.51 -3.39 -4.95
N MET A 80 -17.61 -2.81 -5.75
CA MET A 80 -16.98 -3.52 -6.87
C MET A 80 -16.10 -4.68 -6.39
N SER A 81 -15.39 -4.52 -5.28
CA SER A 81 -14.60 -5.58 -4.65
C SER A 81 -15.49 -6.75 -4.21
N GLU A 82 -16.60 -6.47 -3.52
CA GLU A 82 -17.54 -7.49 -3.06
C GLU A 82 -18.24 -8.22 -4.21
N LEU A 83 -18.62 -7.52 -5.28
CA LEU A 83 -19.15 -8.14 -6.49
C LEU A 83 -18.12 -9.08 -7.14
N THR A 84 -16.87 -8.64 -7.20
CA THR A 84 -15.77 -9.46 -7.75
C THR A 84 -15.53 -10.70 -6.90
N LYS A 85 -15.53 -10.56 -5.56
CA LYS A 85 -15.38 -11.68 -4.62
C LYS A 85 -16.50 -12.71 -4.79
N LYS A 86 -17.75 -12.25 -4.88
CA LYS A 86 -18.89 -13.14 -5.14
C LYS A 86 -18.75 -13.90 -6.46
N ALA A 87 -18.32 -13.21 -7.53
CA ALA A 87 -18.08 -13.83 -8.84
C ALA A 87 -16.95 -14.88 -8.81
N PHE A 88 -16.00 -14.77 -7.89
CA PHE A 88 -15.00 -15.80 -7.65
C PHE A 88 -15.57 -16.98 -6.84
N GLU A 89 -16.36 -16.70 -5.81
CA GLU A 89 -16.97 -17.72 -4.93
C GLU A 89 -18.04 -18.55 -5.64
N ASP A 90 -18.82 -17.93 -6.54
CA ASP A 90 -19.90 -18.59 -7.30
C ASP A 90 -19.44 -19.23 -8.62
N GLY A 91 -18.16 -19.09 -8.97
CA GLY A 91 -17.53 -19.69 -10.15
C GLY A 91 -17.89 -19.03 -11.49
N THR A 92 -18.58 -17.89 -11.50
CA THR A 92 -18.92 -17.15 -12.73
C THR A 92 -17.71 -16.47 -13.37
N ARG A 93 -16.64 -16.22 -12.60
CA ARG A 93 -15.35 -15.79 -13.16
C ARG A 93 -14.59 -16.99 -13.73
N ILE A 94 -14.82 -17.30 -15.00
CA ILE A 94 -13.96 -18.20 -15.78
C ILE A 94 -12.56 -17.58 -15.79
N SER A 95 -11.61 -18.22 -15.09
CA SER A 95 -10.20 -17.89 -15.23
C SER A 95 -9.85 -17.92 -16.71
N LYS A 96 -9.40 -16.79 -17.29
CA LYS A 96 -8.58 -16.91 -18.49
C LYS A 96 -7.35 -17.71 -18.06
N GLN A 97 -7.30 -18.96 -18.50
CA GLN A 97 -6.06 -19.72 -18.52
C GLN A 97 -5.16 -18.99 -19.50
N ASP A 98 -4.20 -18.23 -18.97
CA ASP A 98 -3.03 -17.75 -19.70
C ASP A 98 -1.84 -18.65 -19.32
#